data_AF-A0A6N6JHX6-F1
#
_entry.id   AF-A0A6N6JHX6-F1
#
_cell.length_a   1.000
_cell.length_b   1.000
_cell.length_c   1.000
_cell.angle_alpha   90.00
_cell.angle_beta   90.00
_cell.angle_gamma   90.00
#
_symmetry.space_group_name_H-M   'P 1'
#
loop_
_entity.id
_entity.type
_entity.pdbx_description
1 polymer ?
#
loop_
_entity_poly.entity_id
_entity_poly.type
_entity_poly.pdbx_seq_one_letter_code
_entity_poly.pdbx_strand_id
1 'polypeptide(L)'
;MDKIIVRGNGALNGQIPIAGAKNACLTLMPATLLSEEPLTLTNAPRLSDIQTMTTLLQSLGAEVSSLQDGQVLAMSSHDIHNHTAEYDIVRKMRASILVLGPMLARDGHATVSLPGGCAIGARPVDLHLKALEAMGASLELKEGYVHAEARGGLKGTTFEFPFVSVGATENALMAATLAKGTTVLKNAAREPEIVDLAECLIKMGAQIEGHGTSTITIQGVDRLHGATHPVVTDRIELGTYMLAPVITGGEVECLGGTRALVGAFCDKLEEAGVSIEETPTGLKVKRTNNRVTAVNVETEPFPGFPTDLQAQMMALLCTAEGTSVLEEKIFENRFMHAPELIRMGADIEVHGGTATVKGVDHLKGAPVMATDLRASVSLILAGMAAEGETVVSRVYHLDRGYERVEEKLSACGAHIERVPE
;
A
#
# COMPACT_ATOMS: atom_id res chain seq x y z
N MET A 1 -3.91 19.08 15.87
CA MET A 1 -3.50 18.26 14.71
C MET A 1 -4.39 18.65 13.55
N ASP A 2 -3.96 18.58 12.29
CA ASP A 2 -4.85 19.06 11.22
C ASP A 2 -6.16 18.25 11.13
N LYS A 3 -7.19 18.87 10.57
CA LYS A 3 -8.46 18.24 10.19
C LYS A 3 -8.80 18.62 8.74
N ILE A 4 -9.60 17.79 8.10
CA ILE A 4 -10.13 18.06 6.75
C ILE A 4 -11.61 18.40 6.85
N ILE A 5 -12.01 19.49 6.23
CA ILE A 5 -13.42 19.89 6.10
C ILE A 5 -13.83 19.66 4.65
N VAL A 6 -14.95 18.98 4.44
CA VAL A 6 -15.51 18.66 3.11
C VAL A 6 -16.96 19.09 3.07
N ARG A 7 -17.37 19.73 1.97
CA ARG A 7 -18.77 20.07 1.68
C ARG A 7 -19.15 19.52 0.31
N GLY A 8 -20.24 18.76 0.23
CA GLY A 8 -20.73 18.29 -1.07
C GLY A 8 -21.12 19.46 -1.96
N ASN A 9 -20.58 19.51 -3.18
CA ASN A 9 -20.79 20.62 -4.13
C ASN A 9 -21.06 20.17 -5.58
N GLY A 10 -21.39 18.91 -5.79
CA GLY A 10 -21.78 18.36 -7.10
C GLY A 10 -20.63 17.74 -7.88
N ALA A 11 -20.76 17.73 -9.20
CA ALA A 11 -19.91 16.95 -10.09
C ALA A 11 -18.46 17.43 -10.13
N LEU A 12 -17.51 16.49 -10.08
CA LEU A 12 -16.07 16.74 -10.20
C LEU A 12 -15.61 16.49 -11.63
N ASN A 13 -14.82 17.42 -12.16
CA ASN A 13 -14.31 17.32 -13.53
C ASN A 13 -12.85 17.76 -13.58
N GLY A 14 -12.00 16.97 -14.23
CA GLY A 14 -10.59 17.33 -14.41
C GLY A 14 -9.67 16.12 -14.51
N GLN A 15 -8.40 16.35 -14.18
CA GLN A 15 -7.37 15.33 -14.22
C GLN A 15 -6.63 15.30 -12.88
N ILE A 16 -6.36 14.10 -12.38
CA ILE A 16 -5.61 13.89 -11.13
C ILE A 16 -4.34 13.10 -11.44
N PRO A 17 -3.14 13.66 -11.23
CA PRO A 17 -1.90 12.89 -11.31
C PRO A 17 -1.78 11.92 -10.14
N ILE A 18 -1.60 10.64 -10.46
CA ILE A 18 -1.37 9.59 -9.47
C ILE A 18 0.13 9.50 -9.18
N ALA A 19 0.49 9.52 -7.90
CA ALA A 19 1.87 9.42 -7.42
C ALA A 19 2.40 7.98 -7.51
N GLY A 20 3.70 7.80 -7.24
CA GLY A 20 4.26 6.47 -7.07
C GLY A 20 3.73 5.75 -5.83
N ALA A 21 3.69 4.43 -5.91
CA ALA A 21 3.11 3.56 -4.92
C ALA A 21 3.85 3.63 -3.59
N LYS A 22 3.13 4.00 -2.52
CA LYS A 22 3.71 3.98 -1.16
C LYS A 22 4.19 2.58 -0.80
N ASN A 23 3.40 1.56 -1.11
CA ASN A 23 3.74 0.16 -0.79
C ASN A 23 4.97 -0.31 -1.58
N ALA A 24 5.10 0.05 -2.87
CA ALA A 24 6.31 -0.29 -3.63
C ALA A 24 7.53 0.48 -3.12
N CYS A 25 7.40 1.79 -2.90
CA CYS A 25 8.52 2.62 -2.45
C CYS A 25 9.09 2.14 -1.11
N LEU A 26 8.23 1.80 -0.14
CA LEU A 26 8.67 1.23 1.15
C LEU A 26 9.42 -0.10 1.02
N THR A 27 9.16 -0.86 -0.04
CA THR A 27 9.80 -2.14 -0.32
C THR A 27 11.09 -1.97 -1.13
N LEU A 28 11.12 -1.00 -2.05
CA LEU A 28 12.28 -0.65 -2.86
C LEU A 28 13.37 0.02 -2.04
N MET A 29 13.01 0.83 -1.03
CA MET A 29 13.96 1.54 -0.19
C MET A 29 14.95 0.58 0.50
N PRO A 30 14.53 -0.50 1.21
CA PRO A 30 15.44 -1.50 1.77
C PRO A 30 16.35 -2.20 0.76
N ALA A 31 16.00 -2.25 -0.53
CA ALA A 31 16.86 -2.86 -1.54
C ALA A 31 18.21 -2.14 -1.67
N THR A 32 18.31 -0.86 -1.29
CA THR A 32 19.60 -0.13 -1.24
C THR A 32 20.61 -0.80 -0.33
N LEU A 33 20.17 -1.56 0.68
CA LEU A 33 21.05 -2.24 1.62
C LEU A 33 21.79 -3.43 0.97
N LEU A 34 21.34 -3.91 -0.20
CA LEU A 34 21.95 -5.05 -0.92
C LEU A 34 23.22 -4.70 -1.70
N SER A 35 23.58 -3.41 -1.81
CA SER A 35 24.77 -2.95 -2.54
C SER A 35 25.45 -1.77 -1.85
N GLU A 36 26.75 -1.61 -2.09
CA GLU A 36 27.51 -0.40 -1.75
C GLU A 36 27.25 0.73 -2.75
N GLU A 37 26.86 0.38 -3.98
CA GLU A 37 26.63 1.34 -5.05
C GLU A 37 25.27 2.06 -4.87
N PRO A 38 25.14 3.32 -5.32
CA PRO A 38 23.92 4.10 -5.10
C PRO A 38 22.67 3.54 -5.80
N LEU A 39 21.53 3.56 -5.11
CA LEU A 39 20.19 3.30 -5.66
C LEU A 39 19.40 4.60 -5.69
N THR A 40 18.90 4.99 -6.87
CA THR A 40 18.04 6.16 -7.04
C THR A 40 16.62 5.74 -7.38
N LEU A 41 15.66 6.11 -6.53
CA LEU A 41 14.24 5.94 -6.81
C LEU A 41 13.66 7.25 -7.34
N THR A 42 13.02 7.22 -8.50
CA THR A 42 12.24 8.35 -9.03
C THR A 42 10.75 8.09 -8.87
N ASN A 43 9.91 9.12 -8.99
CA ASN A 43 8.47 9.03 -8.74
C ASN A 43 8.14 8.59 -7.29
N ALA A 44 9.00 8.92 -6.31
CA ALA A 44 8.75 8.63 -4.91
C ALA A 44 7.59 9.50 -4.37
N PRO A 45 6.67 8.96 -3.55
CA PRO A 45 5.59 9.74 -2.95
C PRO A 45 6.06 10.49 -1.69
N ARG A 46 5.51 11.69 -1.44
CA ARG A 46 5.84 12.50 -0.24
C ARG A 46 4.97 12.12 0.96
N LEU A 47 5.31 11.03 1.62
CA LEU A 47 4.49 10.47 2.71
C LEU A 47 5.28 10.29 4.00
N SER A 48 4.59 10.37 5.14
CA SER A 48 5.23 10.20 6.46
C SER A 48 5.83 8.81 6.68
N ASP A 49 5.28 7.76 6.06
CA ASP A 49 5.88 6.43 6.09
C ASP A 49 7.23 6.40 5.31
N ILE A 50 7.36 7.15 4.20
CA ILE A 50 8.64 7.29 3.45
C ILE A 50 9.70 8.01 4.30
N GLN A 51 9.29 9.04 5.04
CA GLN A 51 10.18 9.72 6.00
C GLN A 51 10.61 8.79 7.14
N THR A 52 9.71 7.91 7.61
CA THR A 52 10.02 6.92 8.65
C THR A 52 11.02 5.89 8.14
N MET A 53 10.84 5.36 6.92
CA MET A 53 11.82 4.47 6.29
C MET A 53 13.17 5.16 6.05
N THR A 54 13.15 6.43 5.65
CA THR A 54 14.37 7.25 5.52
C THR A 54 15.13 7.32 6.83
N THR A 55 14.43 7.59 7.93
CA THR A 55 15.01 7.64 9.29
C THR A 55 15.56 6.28 9.70
N LEU A 56 14.87 5.19 9.36
CA LEU A 56 15.33 3.83 9.62
C LEU A 56 16.64 3.54 8.87
N LEU A 57 16.68 3.76 7.56
CA LEU A 57 17.87 3.53 6.75
C LEU A 57 19.07 4.37 7.24
N GLN A 58 18.84 5.64 7.57
CA GLN A 58 19.88 6.50 8.16
C GLN A 58 20.38 5.96 9.50
N SER A 59 19.51 5.41 10.35
CA SER A 59 19.92 4.80 11.61
C SER A 59 20.79 3.55 11.44
N LEU A 60 20.73 2.89 10.28
CA LEU A 60 21.58 1.76 9.92
C LEU A 60 22.93 2.20 9.30
N GLY A 61 23.07 3.49 8.98
CA GLY A 61 24.25 4.08 8.35
C GLY A 61 24.09 4.35 6.85
N ALA A 62 22.91 4.15 6.27
CA ALA A 62 22.68 4.52 4.87
C ALA A 62 22.51 6.03 4.71
N GLU A 63 23.09 6.59 3.66
CA GLU A 63 22.82 7.96 3.25
C GLU A 63 21.54 8.00 2.42
N VAL A 64 20.64 8.93 2.73
CA VAL A 64 19.40 9.14 1.97
C VAL A 64 19.23 10.63 1.70
N SER A 65 19.23 10.99 0.41
CA SER A 65 19.07 12.36 -0.08
C SER A 65 17.74 12.49 -0.82
N SER A 66 16.92 13.44 -0.38
CA SER A 66 15.66 13.80 -1.02
C SER A 66 15.90 14.93 -2.02
N LEU A 67 15.55 14.69 -3.29
CA LEU A 67 15.74 15.59 -4.42
C LEU A 67 14.38 15.87 -5.10
N GLN A 68 14.31 16.94 -5.91
CA GLN A 68 13.09 17.34 -6.64
C GLN A 68 11.85 17.40 -5.75
N ASP A 69 11.94 18.13 -4.63
CA ASP A 69 10.84 18.25 -3.65
C ASP A 69 10.29 16.89 -3.20
N GLY A 70 11.18 15.93 -2.92
CA GLY A 70 10.82 14.60 -2.42
C GLY A 70 10.40 13.57 -3.46
N GLN A 71 10.37 13.89 -4.75
CA GLN A 71 9.98 12.94 -5.80
C GLN A 71 11.12 12.02 -6.25
N VAL A 72 12.35 12.33 -5.82
CA VAL A 72 13.53 11.52 -6.10
C VAL A 72 14.27 11.23 -4.80
N LEU A 73 14.54 9.96 -4.52
CA LEU A 73 15.33 9.51 -3.37
C LEU A 73 16.62 8.89 -3.88
N ALA A 74 17.76 9.54 -3.61
CA ALA A 74 19.08 8.98 -3.86
C ALA A 74 19.61 8.36 -2.56
N MET A 75 19.94 7.07 -2.60
CA MET A 75 20.35 6.29 -1.42
C MET A 75 21.71 5.63 -1.66
N SER A 76 22.54 5.55 -0.63
CA SER A 76 23.81 4.79 -0.64
C SER A 76 23.99 4.06 0.68
N SER A 77 24.41 2.80 0.61
CA SER A 77 24.67 1.94 1.77
C SER A 77 26.13 1.49 1.82
N HIS A 78 27.06 2.36 1.43
CA HIS A 78 28.50 2.05 1.39
C HIS A 78 29.12 1.96 2.80
N ASP A 79 28.59 2.67 3.79
CA ASP A 79 29.12 2.73 5.17
C ASP A 79 28.06 2.29 6.22
N ILE A 80 27.45 1.11 6.00
CA ILE A 80 26.56 0.50 6.98
C ILE A 80 27.39 0.08 8.20
N HIS A 81 27.07 0.68 9.35
CA HIS A 81 27.79 0.47 10.61
C HIS A 81 26.85 0.07 11.76
N ASN A 82 25.54 -0.03 11.50
CA ASN A 82 24.56 -0.52 12.45
C ASN A 82 23.60 -1.52 11.79
N HIS A 83 23.41 -2.67 12.43
CA HIS A 83 22.54 -3.76 11.96
C HIS A 83 21.29 -3.91 12.84
N THR A 84 20.99 -2.91 13.67
CA THR A 84 19.86 -2.92 14.61
C THR A 84 18.77 -1.94 14.18
N ALA A 85 17.61 -2.47 13.80
CA ALA A 85 16.39 -1.70 13.55
C ALA A 85 15.59 -1.55 14.84
N GLU A 86 15.68 -0.36 15.44
CA GLU A 86 15.21 -0.08 16.80
C GLU A 86 13.69 -0.01 16.96
N TYR A 87 13.21 -0.46 18.13
CA TYR A 87 11.79 -0.48 18.49
C TYR A 87 11.07 0.85 18.25
N ASP A 88 11.70 1.97 18.59
CA ASP A 88 11.08 3.30 18.48
C ASP A 88 10.76 3.74 17.05
N ILE A 89 11.50 3.20 16.08
CA ILE A 89 11.23 3.42 14.65
C ILE A 89 10.25 2.35 14.15
N VAL A 90 10.53 1.07 14.45
CA VAL A 90 9.72 -0.06 13.98
C VAL A 90 8.26 0.02 14.46
N ARG A 91 8.02 0.48 15.69
CA ARG A 91 6.66 0.62 16.23
C ARG A 91 5.80 1.63 15.48
N LYS A 92 6.42 2.61 14.80
CA LYS A 92 5.71 3.62 14.01
C LYS A 92 5.27 3.08 12.65
N MET A 93 6.07 2.18 12.07
CA MET A 93 5.82 1.64 10.73
C MET A 93 6.21 0.17 10.64
N ARG A 94 5.20 -0.70 10.56
CA ARG A 94 5.38 -2.15 10.47
C ARG A 94 6.22 -2.62 9.27
N ALA A 95 6.21 -1.89 8.15
CA ALA A 95 7.01 -2.19 6.97
C ALA A 95 8.54 -2.16 7.23
N SER A 96 8.96 -1.62 8.38
CA SER A 96 10.36 -1.64 8.81
C SER A 96 10.96 -3.04 8.88
N ILE A 97 10.16 -4.11 9.02
CA ILE A 97 10.66 -5.50 9.00
C ILE A 97 11.37 -5.86 7.67
N LEU A 98 11.11 -5.12 6.60
CA LEU A 98 11.68 -5.38 5.27
C LEU A 98 13.19 -5.11 5.17
N VAL A 99 13.82 -4.48 6.18
CA VAL A 99 15.29 -4.38 6.21
C VAL A 99 15.97 -5.70 6.63
N LEU A 100 15.22 -6.64 7.22
CA LEU A 100 15.76 -7.89 7.76
C LEU A 100 16.42 -8.76 6.67
N GLY A 101 15.70 -9.01 5.58
CA GLY A 101 16.17 -9.83 4.46
C GLY A 101 17.44 -9.29 3.81
N PRO A 102 17.48 -8.03 3.36
CA PRO A 102 18.67 -7.49 2.69
C PRO A 102 19.89 -7.35 3.61
N MET A 103 19.73 -6.98 4.89
CA MET A 103 20.86 -6.97 5.84
C MET A 103 21.41 -8.38 6.07
N LEU A 104 20.53 -9.37 6.23
CA LEU A 104 20.94 -10.76 6.42
C LEU A 104 21.63 -11.33 5.18
N ALA A 105 21.18 -10.95 3.98
CA ALA A 105 21.75 -11.42 2.73
C ALA A 105 23.13 -10.82 2.44
N ARG A 106 23.34 -9.53 2.73
CA ARG A 106 24.62 -8.85 2.50
C ARG A 106 25.63 -9.07 3.62
N ASP A 107 25.22 -8.84 4.87
CA ASP A 107 26.14 -8.76 6.01
C ASP A 107 26.06 -9.99 6.93
N GLY A 108 25.16 -10.93 6.62
CA GLY A 108 25.05 -12.20 7.33
C GLY A 108 24.47 -12.11 8.74
N HIS A 109 24.05 -10.92 9.19
CA HIS A 109 23.40 -10.74 10.48
C HIS A 109 22.51 -9.49 10.52
N ALA A 110 21.51 -9.51 11.38
CA ALA A 110 20.56 -8.41 11.58
C ALA A 110 19.83 -8.56 12.92
N THR A 111 19.54 -7.45 13.57
CA THR A 111 18.67 -7.39 14.75
C THR A 111 17.50 -6.46 14.46
N VAL A 112 16.27 -6.98 14.42
CA VAL A 112 15.09 -6.16 14.04
C VAL A 112 14.01 -6.31 15.08
N SER A 113 13.53 -5.20 15.63
CA SER A 113 12.38 -5.22 16.55
C SER A 113 11.17 -5.86 15.86
N LEU A 114 10.40 -6.64 16.61
CA LEU A 114 9.12 -7.12 16.13
C LEU A 114 8.11 -5.96 16.06
N PRO A 115 7.36 -5.83 14.96
CA PRO A 115 6.25 -4.90 14.91
C PRO A 115 5.15 -5.36 15.89
N GLY A 116 4.56 -4.40 16.62
CA GLY A 116 3.45 -4.65 17.53
C GLY A 116 2.11 -4.95 16.83
N GLY A 117 1.03 -4.91 17.62
CA GLY A 117 -0.34 -5.09 17.13
C GLY A 117 -0.77 -4.02 16.12
N CYS A 118 -1.73 -4.37 15.25
CA CYS A 118 -2.28 -3.49 14.24
C CYS A 118 -3.81 -3.41 14.40
N ALA A 119 -4.39 -2.21 14.30
CA ALA A 119 -5.81 -1.99 14.57
C ALA A 119 -6.75 -2.76 13.63
N ILE A 120 -6.28 -3.09 12.41
CA ILE A 120 -7.09 -3.79 11.39
C ILE A 120 -7.03 -5.32 11.52
N GLY A 121 -6.20 -5.88 12.41
CA GLY A 121 -6.11 -7.33 12.62
C GLY A 121 -4.74 -7.83 13.04
N ALA A 122 -4.68 -9.11 13.41
CA ALA A 122 -3.42 -9.81 13.69
C ALA A 122 -2.58 -9.91 12.41
N ARG A 123 -1.32 -9.49 12.50
CA ARG A 123 -0.37 -9.57 11.39
C ARG A 123 0.91 -10.20 11.95
N PRO A 124 1.03 -11.53 12.02
CA PRO A 124 2.28 -12.13 12.46
C PRO A 124 3.39 -11.87 11.41
N VAL A 125 4.65 -11.99 11.81
CA VAL A 125 5.80 -11.95 10.89
C VAL A 125 6.41 -13.34 10.70
N ASP A 126 5.74 -14.39 11.18
CA ASP A 126 6.24 -15.76 11.20
C ASP A 126 6.61 -16.28 9.81
N LEU A 127 5.86 -15.90 8.76
CA LEU A 127 6.20 -16.27 7.39
C LEU A 127 7.50 -15.64 6.88
N HIS A 128 7.85 -14.43 7.34
CA HIS A 128 9.15 -13.83 7.03
C HIS A 128 10.27 -14.68 7.64
N LEU A 129 10.09 -15.05 8.92
CA LEU A 129 11.09 -15.80 9.68
C LEU A 129 11.29 -17.21 9.10
N LYS A 130 10.19 -17.93 8.85
CA LYS A 130 10.23 -19.28 8.25
C LYS A 130 10.90 -19.30 6.88
N ALA A 131 10.67 -18.29 6.04
CA ALA A 131 11.32 -18.20 4.73
C ALA A 131 12.84 -18.02 4.86
N LEU A 132 13.30 -17.18 5.80
CA LEU A 132 14.72 -16.97 6.05
C LEU A 132 15.39 -18.18 6.72
N GLU A 133 14.70 -18.86 7.66
CA GLU A 133 15.17 -20.13 8.25
C GLU A 133 15.33 -21.22 7.18
N ALA A 134 14.39 -21.31 6.24
CA ALA A 134 14.48 -22.25 5.11
C ALA A 134 15.69 -21.97 4.20
N MET A 135 16.20 -20.74 4.18
CA MET A 135 17.45 -20.33 3.51
C MET A 135 18.69 -20.55 4.39
N GLY A 136 18.54 -21.11 5.59
CA GLY A 136 19.63 -21.45 6.50
C GLY A 136 19.96 -20.38 7.54
N ALA A 137 19.10 -19.39 7.75
CA ALA A 137 19.25 -18.43 8.86
C ALA A 137 18.96 -19.09 10.21
N SER A 138 19.72 -18.70 11.23
CA SER A 138 19.41 -18.95 12.64
C SER A 138 18.69 -17.72 13.19
N LEU A 139 17.48 -17.90 13.69
CA LEU A 139 16.66 -16.83 14.24
C LEU A 139 16.40 -17.06 15.72
N GLU A 140 16.59 -16.02 16.53
CA GLU A 140 16.31 -16.06 17.96
C GLU A 140 15.48 -14.85 18.38
N LEU A 141 14.37 -15.11 19.08
CA LEU A 141 13.50 -14.08 19.61
C LEU A 141 13.89 -13.76 21.05
N LYS A 142 14.42 -12.55 21.28
CA LYS A 142 14.80 -12.06 22.62
C LYS A 142 14.29 -10.64 22.81
N GLU A 143 13.66 -10.38 23.95
CA GLU A 143 13.27 -9.02 24.37
C GLU A 143 12.45 -8.23 23.33
N GLY A 144 11.67 -8.93 22.49
CA GLY A 144 10.88 -8.31 21.42
C GLY A 144 11.63 -8.04 20.12
N TYR A 145 12.88 -8.49 19.99
CA TYR A 145 13.69 -8.42 18.78
C TYR A 145 13.91 -9.79 18.15
N VAL A 146 14.01 -9.81 16.82
CA VAL A 146 14.52 -10.94 16.03
C VAL A 146 16.02 -10.73 15.85
N HIS A 147 16.83 -11.60 16.45
CA HIS A 147 18.25 -11.72 16.17
C HIS A 147 18.45 -12.77 15.09
N ALA A 148 18.94 -12.36 13.92
CA ALA A 148 19.15 -13.22 12.77
C ALA A 148 20.64 -13.34 12.45
N GLU A 149 21.11 -14.56 12.23
CA GLU A 149 22.46 -14.87 11.76
C GLU A 149 22.41 -15.87 10.59
N ALA A 150 23.21 -15.63 9.54
CA ALA A 150 23.40 -16.54 8.41
C ALA A 150 24.89 -16.88 8.25
N ARG A 151 25.38 -17.81 9.09
CA ARG A 151 26.79 -18.20 9.11
C ARG A 151 27.21 -18.83 7.78
N GLY A 152 28.11 -18.15 7.07
CA GLY A 152 28.56 -18.56 5.73
C GLY A 152 27.66 -18.12 4.58
N GLY A 153 26.69 -17.24 4.86
CA GLY A 153 25.70 -16.70 3.92
C GLY A 153 24.44 -17.54 3.84
N LEU A 154 23.37 -16.92 3.33
CA LEU A 154 22.12 -17.61 3.01
C LEU A 154 22.32 -18.60 1.86
N LYS A 155 21.45 -19.60 1.77
CA LYS A 155 21.46 -20.66 0.75
C LYS A 155 20.16 -20.67 -0.03
N GLY A 156 20.26 -21.05 -1.30
CA GLY A 156 19.12 -21.32 -2.15
C GLY A 156 18.24 -22.43 -1.57
N THR A 157 16.92 -22.27 -1.67
CA THR A 157 15.94 -23.22 -1.11
C THR A 157 14.63 -23.20 -1.90
N THR A 158 13.77 -24.20 -1.71
CA THR A 158 12.37 -24.09 -2.15
C THR A 158 11.49 -23.83 -0.94
N PHE A 159 10.76 -22.71 -0.95
CA PHE A 159 9.86 -22.33 0.13
C PHE A 159 8.45 -22.12 -0.42
N GLU A 160 7.47 -22.81 0.15
CA GLU A 160 6.06 -22.67 -0.21
C GLU A 160 5.31 -21.95 0.91
N PHE A 161 4.75 -20.79 0.58
CA PHE A 161 3.97 -20.00 1.53
C PHE A 161 2.63 -20.70 1.82
N PRO A 162 2.27 -20.95 3.10
CA PRO A 162 0.98 -21.55 3.45
C PRO A 162 -0.22 -20.69 3.02
N PHE A 163 -0.03 -19.37 2.99
CA PHE A 163 -0.97 -18.38 2.47
C PHE A 163 -0.18 -17.19 1.91
N VAL A 164 -0.79 -16.44 1.00
CA VAL A 164 -0.14 -15.31 0.34
C VAL A 164 0.22 -14.22 1.36
N SER A 165 1.49 -13.82 1.38
CA SER A 165 1.98 -12.72 2.22
C SER A 165 2.90 -11.83 1.40
N VAL A 166 2.46 -10.59 1.16
CA VAL A 166 3.22 -9.56 0.43
C VAL A 166 4.57 -9.33 1.09
N GLY A 167 4.57 -8.91 2.36
CA GLY A 167 5.80 -8.61 3.10
C GLY A 167 6.77 -9.78 3.19
N ALA A 168 6.27 -11.00 3.38
CA ALA A 168 7.16 -12.17 3.48
C ALA A 168 7.75 -12.54 2.12
N THR A 169 6.98 -12.37 1.03
CA THR A 169 7.47 -12.53 -0.35
C THR A 169 8.55 -11.50 -0.66
N GLU A 170 8.33 -10.22 -0.35
CA GLU A 170 9.29 -9.13 -0.55
C GLU A 170 10.61 -9.39 0.17
N ASN A 171 10.52 -9.75 1.46
CA ASN A 171 11.68 -9.97 2.30
C ASN A 171 12.50 -11.20 1.84
N ALA A 172 11.82 -12.29 1.48
CA ALA A 172 12.45 -13.49 0.94
C ALA A 172 13.04 -13.25 -0.45
N LEU A 173 12.37 -12.47 -1.29
CA LEU A 173 12.84 -12.09 -2.62
C LEU A 173 14.15 -11.31 -2.55
N MET A 174 14.21 -10.26 -1.71
CA MET A 174 15.45 -9.51 -1.46
C MET A 174 16.55 -10.40 -0.86
N ALA A 175 16.20 -11.28 0.09
CA ALA A 175 17.20 -12.14 0.73
C ALA A 175 17.81 -13.17 -0.25
N ALA A 176 17.00 -13.69 -1.16
CA ALA A 176 17.40 -14.69 -2.13
C ALA A 176 18.38 -14.18 -3.19
N THR A 177 18.45 -12.86 -3.46
CA THR A 177 19.29 -12.33 -4.53
C THR A 177 20.78 -12.53 -4.29
N LEU A 178 21.22 -12.61 -3.02
CA LEU A 178 22.63 -12.86 -2.65
C LEU A 178 22.84 -14.25 -2.01
N ALA A 179 21.80 -15.09 -1.99
CA ALA A 179 21.90 -16.43 -1.43
C ALA A 179 22.72 -17.36 -2.33
N LYS A 180 23.43 -18.34 -1.76
CA LYS A 180 24.20 -19.32 -2.54
C LYS A 180 23.28 -20.38 -3.15
N GLY A 181 23.06 -20.28 -4.46
CA GLY A 181 22.26 -21.24 -5.23
C GLY A 181 20.90 -20.67 -5.66
N THR A 182 20.00 -21.56 -6.08
CA THR A 182 18.67 -21.17 -6.57
C THR A 182 17.64 -21.23 -5.45
N THR A 183 16.85 -20.16 -5.31
CA THR A 183 15.65 -20.11 -4.48
C THR A 183 14.41 -20.18 -5.36
N VAL A 184 13.40 -20.96 -4.94
CA VAL A 184 12.07 -20.99 -5.55
C VAL A 184 11.03 -20.67 -4.50
N LEU A 185 10.35 -19.54 -4.65
CA LEU A 185 9.24 -19.12 -3.79
C LEU A 185 7.92 -19.55 -4.44
N LYS A 186 7.16 -20.44 -3.79
CA LYS A 186 5.86 -20.93 -4.26
C LYS A 186 4.73 -20.32 -3.45
N ASN A 187 3.57 -20.15 -4.10
CA ASN A 187 2.44 -19.40 -3.56
C ASN A 187 2.85 -17.96 -3.14
N ALA A 188 3.75 -17.38 -3.92
CA ALA A 188 4.25 -16.03 -3.73
C ALA A 188 3.15 -14.99 -3.98
N ALA A 189 3.28 -13.84 -3.32
CA ALA A 189 2.51 -12.65 -3.60
C ALA A 189 2.71 -12.21 -5.07
N ARG A 190 1.65 -11.68 -5.68
CA ARG A 190 1.58 -11.33 -7.11
C ARG A 190 1.28 -9.86 -7.35
N GLU A 191 1.15 -9.11 -6.28
CA GLU A 191 0.87 -7.69 -6.26
C GLU A 191 1.84 -6.93 -7.19
N PRO A 192 1.40 -5.86 -7.87
CA PRO A 192 2.26 -5.05 -8.73
C PRO A 192 3.53 -4.55 -8.02
N GLU A 193 3.47 -4.34 -6.71
CA GLU A 193 4.62 -3.97 -5.88
C GLU A 193 5.71 -5.07 -5.82
N ILE A 194 5.34 -6.36 -5.92
CA ILE A 194 6.29 -7.48 -6.03
C ILE A 194 7.01 -7.45 -7.38
N VAL A 195 6.25 -7.17 -8.45
CA VAL A 195 6.81 -7.03 -9.80
C VAL A 195 7.79 -5.85 -9.84
N ASP A 196 7.42 -4.71 -9.26
CA ASP A 196 8.26 -3.51 -9.20
C ASP A 196 9.58 -3.77 -8.45
N LEU A 197 9.51 -4.44 -7.29
CA LEU A 197 10.70 -4.86 -6.55
C LEU A 197 11.60 -5.77 -7.39
N ALA A 198 11.03 -6.80 -8.03
CA ALA A 198 11.80 -7.72 -8.87
C ALA A 198 12.48 -6.98 -10.04
N GLU A 199 11.76 -6.09 -10.73
CA GLU A 199 12.31 -5.26 -11.81
C GLU A 199 13.44 -4.33 -11.32
N CYS A 200 13.34 -3.78 -10.11
CA CYS A 200 14.45 -3.02 -9.51
C CYS A 200 15.66 -3.90 -9.23
N LEU A 201 15.46 -5.06 -8.61
CA LEU A 201 16.53 -6.00 -8.30
C LEU A 201 17.22 -6.52 -9.57
N ILE A 202 16.46 -6.79 -10.64
CA ILE A 202 17.00 -7.16 -11.95
C ILE A 202 17.86 -6.03 -12.53
N LYS A 203 17.42 -4.76 -12.46
CA LYS A 203 18.24 -3.60 -12.86
C LYS A 203 19.51 -3.47 -12.03
N MET A 204 19.49 -3.90 -10.78
CA MET A 204 20.67 -4.00 -9.90
C MET A 204 21.54 -5.22 -10.20
N GLY A 205 21.14 -6.11 -11.11
CA GLY A 205 21.93 -7.28 -11.54
C GLY A 205 21.47 -8.64 -10.97
N ALA A 206 20.33 -8.70 -10.29
CA ALA A 206 19.76 -9.97 -9.84
C ALA A 206 19.25 -10.82 -11.01
N GLN A 207 19.18 -12.14 -10.81
CA GLN A 207 18.60 -13.09 -11.76
C GLN A 207 17.28 -13.61 -11.20
N ILE A 208 16.17 -13.04 -11.66
CA ILE A 208 14.82 -13.32 -11.17
C ILE A 208 13.91 -13.65 -12.37
N GLU A 209 13.12 -14.72 -12.24
CA GLU A 209 12.12 -15.13 -13.22
C GLU A 209 10.79 -15.44 -12.52
N GLY A 210 9.67 -15.26 -13.23
CA GLY A 210 8.34 -15.61 -12.75
C GLY A 210 7.71 -14.58 -11.79
N HIS A 211 8.33 -13.41 -11.58
CA HIS A 211 7.73 -12.30 -10.85
C HIS A 211 6.40 -11.86 -11.49
N GLY A 212 5.34 -11.74 -10.68
CA GLY A 212 3.95 -11.55 -11.14
C GLY A 212 3.14 -12.85 -11.25
N THR A 213 3.79 -14.01 -11.16
CA THR A 213 3.14 -15.32 -11.01
C THR A 213 3.22 -15.82 -9.56
N SER A 214 2.52 -16.91 -9.25
CA SER A 214 2.59 -17.51 -7.91
C SER A 214 3.90 -18.27 -7.63
N THR A 215 4.80 -18.37 -8.61
CA THR A 215 6.12 -19.02 -8.45
C THR A 215 7.22 -18.08 -8.93
N ILE A 216 8.11 -17.69 -8.04
CA ILE A 216 9.25 -16.82 -8.35
C ILE A 216 10.54 -17.64 -8.17
N THR A 217 11.37 -17.68 -9.21
CA THR A 217 12.67 -18.35 -9.19
C THR A 217 13.77 -17.30 -9.16
N ILE A 218 14.69 -17.43 -8.23
CA ILE A 218 15.79 -16.49 -8.01
C ILE A 218 17.09 -17.28 -8.03
N GLN A 219 17.98 -16.97 -8.96
CA GLN A 219 19.36 -17.45 -8.92
C GLN A 219 20.20 -16.41 -8.18
N GLY A 220 20.69 -16.76 -7.00
CA GLY A 220 21.52 -15.83 -6.24
C GLY A 220 22.84 -15.54 -6.93
N VAL A 221 23.31 -14.30 -6.78
CA VAL A 221 24.52 -13.73 -7.39
C VAL A 221 25.49 -13.24 -6.32
N ASP A 222 26.75 -13.06 -6.69
CA ASP A 222 27.79 -12.67 -5.72
C ASP A 222 27.64 -11.21 -5.23
N ARG A 223 27.09 -10.34 -6.07
CA ARG A 223 26.88 -8.92 -5.75
C ARG A 223 25.78 -8.29 -6.60
N LEU A 224 25.18 -7.23 -6.08
CA LEU A 224 24.32 -6.31 -6.82
C LEU A 224 25.00 -4.95 -7.00
N HIS A 225 24.50 -4.18 -7.96
CA HIS A 225 25.01 -2.88 -8.40
C HIS A 225 24.01 -1.76 -8.17
N GLY A 226 24.44 -0.52 -8.39
CA GLY A 226 23.59 0.65 -8.35
C GLY A 226 22.58 0.66 -9.50
N ALA A 227 21.45 1.32 -9.30
CA ALA A 227 20.42 1.45 -10.32
C ALA A 227 19.64 2.76 -10.17
N THR A 228 18.96 3.16 -11.24
CA THR A 228 17.88 4.15 -11.19
C THR A 228 16.57 3.48 -11.56
N HIS A 229 15.55 3.62 -10.71
CA HIS A 229 14.29 2.91 -10.87
C HIS A 229 13.09 3.83 -10.57
N PRO A 230 12.14 4.00 -11.50
CA PRO A 230 10.90 4.71 -11.21
C PRO A 230 9.95 3.83 -10.42
N VAL A 231 9.49 4.31 -9.25
CA VAL A 231 8.46 3.62 -8.47
C VAL A 231 7.17 3.52 -9.30
N VAL A 232 6.59 2.33 -9.37
CA VAL A 232 5.31 2.09 -10.06
C VAL A 232 4.18 2.99 -9.54
N THR A 233 3.22 3.36 -10.39
CA THR A 233 2.03 4.14 -9.99
C THR A 233 1.28 3.51 -8.82
N ASP A 234 0.83 4.34 -7.86
CA ASP A 234 0.03 3.88 -6.72
C ASP A 234 -1.37 3.43 -7.16
N ARG A 235 -1.54 2.11 -7.25
CA ARG A 235 -2.81 1.49 -7.63
C ARG A 235 -3.93 1.74 -6.63
N ILE A 236 -3.62 2.00 -5.36
CA ILE A 236 -4.63 2.28 -4.34
C ILE A 236 -5.06 3.75 -4.40
N GLU A 237 -4.12 4.66 -4.61
CA GLU A 237 -4.44 6.06 -4.90
C GLU A 237 -5.26 6.18 -6.20
N LEU A 238 -4.85 5.46 -7.26
CA LEU A 238 -5.61 5.34 -8.50
C LEU A 238 -7.05 4.93 -8.24
N GLY A 239 -7.28 3.76 -7.62
CA GLY A 239 -8.64 3.27 -7.35
C GLY A 239 -9.45 4.22 -6.44
N THR A 240 -8.79 4.92 -5.52
CA THR A 240 -9.43 5.92 -4.67
C THR A 240 -9.96 7.10 -5.49
N TYR A 241 -9.16 7.66 -6.39
CA TYR A 241 -9.59 8.81 -7.20
C TYR A 241 -10.52 8.43 -8.34
N MET A 242 -10.48 7.18 -8.83
CA MET A 242 -11.49 6.66 -9.74
C MET A 242 -12.91 6.73 -9.12
N LEU A 243 -13.04 6.62 -7.80
CA LEU A 243 -14.33 6.71 -7.11
C LEU A 243 -14.85 8.14 -6.96
N ALA A 244 -13.99 9.15 -7.02
CA ALA A 244 -14.39 10.54 -6.83
C ALA A 244 -15.53 10.96 -7.79
N PRO A 245 -15.39 10.87 -9.14
CA PRO A 245 -16.48 11.22 -10.07
C PRO A 245 -17.66 10.25 -10.02
N VAL A 246 -17.47 9.04 -9.48
CA VAL A 246 -18.56 8.06 -9.35
C VAL A 246 -19.49 8.43 -8.19
N ILE A 247 -18.90 8.83 -7.07
CA ILE A 247 -19.59 9.29 -5.87
C ILE A 247 -20.26 10.65 -6.11
N THR A 248 -19.53 11.61 -6.67
CA THR A 248 -20.01 13.00 -6.81
C THR A 248 -20.76 13.26 -8.12
N GLY A 249 -20.63 12.36 -9.09
CA GLY A 249 -20.91 12.66 -10.50
C GLY A 249 -19.75 13.40 -11.17
N GLY A 250 -19.83 13.54 -12.50
CA GLY A 250 -18.79 14.16 -13.33
C GLY A 250 -17.89 13.15 -14.05
N GLU A 251 -16.72 13.60 -14.49
CA GLU A 251 -15.73 12.80 -15.23
C GLU A 251 -14.31 13.23 -14.81
N VAL A 252 -13.53 12.29 -14.29
CA VAL A 252 -12.12 12.54 -13.90
C VAL A 252 -11.20 11.58 -14.63
N GLU A 253 -10.07 12.09 -15.11
CA GLU A 253 -8.98 11.28 -15.66
C GLU A 253 -7.86 11.12 -14.62
N CYS A 254 -7.59 9.89 -14.20
CA CYS A 254 -6.52 9.54 -13.29
C CYS A 254 -5.23 9.26 -14.08
N LEU A 255 -4.30 10.21 -14.12
CA LEU A 255 -3.10 10.15 -14.96
C LEU A 255 -2.07 9.16 -14.40
N GLY A 256 -1.39 8.43 -15.30
CA GLY A 256 -0.38 7.42 -14.99
C GLY A 256 -0.96 6.08 -14.53
N GLY A 257 -2.28 5.98 -14.36
CA GLY A 257 -2.98 4.74 -14.04
C GLY A 257 -3.23 3.87 -15.28
N THR A 258 -3.21 2.56 -15.08
CA THR A 258 -3.55 1.58 -16.12
C THR A 258 -4.54 0.57 -15.55
N ARG A 259 -5.35 -0.04 -16.43
CA ARG A 259 -6.35 -1.03 -15.99
C ARG A 259 -5.68 -2.23 -15.32
N ALA A 260 -4.50 -2.62 -15.78
CA ALA A 260 -3.76 -3.78 -15.28
C ALA A 260 -3.40 -3.69 -13.79
N LEU A 261 -3.25 -2.47 -13.24
CA LEU A 261 -2.93 -2.27 -11.82
C LEU A 261 -4.12 -2.56 -10.88
N VAL A 262 -5.35 -2.48 -11.40
CA VAL A 262 -6.60 -2.52 -10.61
C VAL A 262 -7.71 -3.31 -11.31
N GLY A 263 -7.37 -4.36 -12.06
CA GLY A 263 -8.31 -5.09 -12.93
C GLY A 263 -9.61 -5.52 -12.25
N ALA A 264 -9.54 -6.30 -11.16
CA ALA A 264 -10.72 -6.76 -10.43
C ALA A 264 -11.56 -5.61 -9.83
N PHE A 265 -10.92 -4.48 -9.51
CA PHE A 265 -11.62 -3.29 -9.05
C PHE A 265 -12.38 -2.60 -10.20
N CYS A 266 -11.76 -2.47 -11.38
CA CYS A 266 -12.42 -1.98 -12.58
C CYS A 266 -13.64 -2.83 -12.93
N ASP A 267 -13.50 -4.16 -12.90
CA ASP A 267 -14.60 -5.08 -13.23
C ASP A 267 -15.81 -4.87 -12.29
N LYS A 268 -15.55 -4.63 -10.99
CA LYS A 268 -16.61 -4.33 -10.02
C LYS A 268 -17.25 -2.95 -10.19
N LEU A 269 -16.48 -1.95 -10.61
CA LEU A 269 -17.04 -0.64 -10.96
C LEU A 269 -17.89 -0.71 -12.23
N GLU A 270 -17.47 -1.45 -13.24
CA GLU A 270 -18.24 -1.68 -14.47
C GLU A 270 -19.56 -2.43 -14.17
N GLU A 271 -19.52 -3.45 -13.30
CA GLU A 271 -20.71 -4.13 -12.77
C GLU A 271 -21.68 -3.15 -12.07
N ALA A 272 -21.15 -2.13 -11.40
CA ALA A 272 -21.93 -1.08 -10.73
C ALA A 272 -22.43 0.04 -11.67
N GLY A 273 -22.16 -0.04 -12.97
CA GLY A 273 -22.58 0.95 -13.96
C GLY A 273 -21.60 2.13 -14.12
N VAL A 274 -20.32 1.91 -13.92
CA VAL A 274 -19.25 2.91 -14.16
C VAL A 274 -18.62 2.68 -15.53
N SER A 275 -18.37 3.76 -16.27
CA SER A 275 -17.57 3.75 -17.50
C SER A 275 -16.12 4.06 -17.16
N ILE A 276 -15.23 3.16 -17.56
CA ILE A 276 -13.77 3.30 -17.41
C ILE A 276 -13.16 3.18 -18.81
N GLU A 277 -12.54 4.25 -19.28
CA GLU A 277 -11.85 4.31 -20.56
C GLU A 277 -10.35 4.45 -20.31
N GLU A 278 -9.55 3.52 -20.83
CA GLU A 278 -8.09 3.64 -20.81
C GLU A 278 -7.65 4.61 -21.92
N THR A 279 -6.99 5.69 -21.52
CA THR A 279 -6.46 6.74 -22.40
C THR A 279 -4.94 6.55 -22.56
N PRO A 280 -4.29 7.26 -23.49
CA PRO A 280 -2.83 7.24 -23.58
C PRO A 280 -2.11 7.74 -22.32
N THR A 281 -2.81 8.48 -21.45
CA THR A 281 -2.25 9.15 -20.29
C THR A 281 -2.75 8.63 -18.95
N GLY A 282 -3.78 7.78 -18.92
CA GLY A 282 -4.37 7.30 -17.67
C GLY A 282 -5.70 6.56 -17.84
N LEU A 283 -6.52 6.60 -16.79
CA LEU A 283 -7.89 6.07 -16.79
C LEU A 283 -8.91 7.19 -16.64
N LYS A 284 -9.79 7.35 -17.63
CA LYS A 284 -10.92 8.27 -17.57
C LYS A 284 -12.13 7.55 -16.99
N VAL A 285 -12.71 8.11 -15.93
CA VAL A 285 -13.77 7.48 -15.16
C VAL A 285 -14.97 8.40 -15.02
N LYS A 286 -16.16 7.87 -15.29
CA LYS A 286 -17.46 8.50 -15.02
C LYS A 286 -18.53 7.47 -14.72
N ARG A 287 -19.54 7.82 -13.93
CA ARG A 287 -20.75 6.99 -13.83
C ARG A 287 -21.59 7.10 -15.10
N THR A 288 -22.23 6.01 -15.51
CA THR A 288 -23.09 5.99 -16.71
C THR A 288 -24.51 6.50 -16.43
N ASN A 289 -24.98 6.30 -15.19
CA ASN A 289 -26.30 6.68 -14.72
C ASN A 289 -26.22 7.68 -13.56
N ASN A 290 -27.36 8.16 -13.08
CA ASN A 290 -27.39 9.12 -11.98
C ASN A 290 -26.95 8.51 -10.64
N ARG A 291 -27.15 7.21 -10.44
CA ARG A 291 -26.67 6.42 -9.29
C ARG A 291 -26.04 5.13 -9.80
N VAL A 292 -25.09 4.60 -9.03
CA VAL A 292 -24.52 3.27 -9.28
C VAL A 292 -25.45 2.19 -8.72
N THR A 293 -25.40 0.98 -9.27
CA THR A 293 -26.11 -0.17 -8.74
C THR A 293 -25.31 -0.87 -7.66
N ALA A 294 -26.00 -1.47 -6.69
CA ALA A 294 -25.35 -2.28 -5.66
C ALA A 294 -24.64 -3.49 -6.28
N VAL A 295 -23.41 -3.74 -5.82
CA VAL A 295 -22.59 -4.90 -6.20
C VAL A 295 -22.01 -5.58 -4.98
N ASN A 296 -21.76 -6.89 -5.07
CA ASN A 296 -21.07 -7.63 -4.01
C ASN A 296 -19.57 -7.62 -4.26
N VAL A 297 -18.80 -7.49 -3.18
CA VAL A 297 -17.34 -7.41 -3.21
C VAL A 297 -16.76 -8.41 -2.22
N GLU A 298 -15.77 -9.15 -2.67
CA GLU A 298 -15.01 -10.07 -1.83
C GLU A 298 -13.53 -9.73 -2.01
N THR A 299 -12.83 -9.42 -0.92
CA THR A 299 -11.40 -9.08 -0.98
C THR A 299 -10.55 -10.33 -1.14
N GLU A 300 -9.55 -10.28 -2.00
CA GLU A 300 -8.65 -11.40 -2.28
C GLU A 300 -7.22 -10.89 -2.50
N PRO A 301 -6.18 -11.74 -2.38
CA PRO A 301 -4.85 -11.41 -2.86
C PRO A 301 -4.86 -11.07 -4.35
N PHE A 302 -3.90 -10.27 -4.81
CA PHE A 302 -3.83 -9.89 -6.23
C PHE A 302 -3.73 -11.14 -7.14
N PRO A 303 -4.47 -11.22 -8.27
CA PRO A 303 -5.17 -10.15 -8.99
C PRO A 303 -6.63 -9.90 -8.57
N GLY A 304 -7.09 -10.48 -7.46
CA GLY A 304 -8.44 -10.26 -6.94
C GLY A 304 -8.65 -8.87 -6.34
N PHE A 305 -9.85 -8.62 -5.80
CA PHE A 305 -10.22 -7.28 -5.33
C PHE A 305 -9.35 -6.87 -4.12
N PRO A 306 -8.65 -5.72 -4.17
CA PRO A 306 -7.71 -5.36 -3.12
C PRO A 306 -8.44 -4.86 -1.87
N THR A 307 -8.14 -5.48 -0.72
CA THR A 307 -8.61 -5.04 0.61
C THR A 307 -8.32 -3.56 0.89
N ASP A 308 -7.27 -2.99 0.28
CA ASP A 308 -6.91 -1.57 0.41
C ASP A 308 -7.88 -0.59 -0.27
N LEU A 309 -8.78 -1.06 -1.14
CA LEU A 309 -9.88 -0.29 -1.76
C LEU A 309 -11.26 -0.62 -1.15
N GLN A 310 -11.32 -1.53 -0.19
CA GLN A 310 -12.59 -1.98 0.40
C GLN A 310 -13.35 -0.84 1.08
N ALA A 311 -12.67 -0.02 1.89
CA ALA A 311 -13.31 1.06 2.64
C ALA A 311 -13.88 2.15 1.72
N GLN A 312 -13.15 2.48 0.66
CA GLN A 312 -13.54 3.46 -0.34
C GLN A 312 -14.72 2.95 -1.17
N MET A 313 -14.72 1.66 -1.51
CA MET A 313 -15.85 1.00 -2.16
C MET A 313 -17.10 0.99 -1.27
N MET A 314 -16.95 0.72 0.03
CA MET A 314 -18.07 0.82 0.98
C MET A 314 -18.67 2.23 0.99
N ALA A 315 -17.84 3.28 1.00
CA ALA A 315 -18.31 4.66 0.94
C ALA A 315 -19.14 4.96 -0.32
N LEU A 316 -18.75 4.43 -1.49
CA LEU A 316 -19.56 4.49 -2.70
C LEU A 316 -20.90 3.77 -2.51
N LEU A 317 -20.86 2.52 -2.03
CA LEU A 317 -22.02 1.65 -1.93
C LEU A 317 -23.07 2.15 -0.93
N CYS A 318 -22.70 3.01 0.01
CA CYS A 318 -23.64 3.68 0.91
C CYS A 318 -24.72 4.49 0.17
N THR A 319 -24.49 4.88 -1.09
CA THR A 319 -25.45 5.64 -1.91
C THR A 319 -25.91 4.90 -3.17
N ALA A 320 -25.50 3.64 -3.33
CA ALA A 320 -25.89 2.80 -4.47
C ALA A 320 -27.38 2.44 -4.47
N GLU A 321 -27.92 2.02 -5.61
CA GLU A 321 -29.28 1.46 -5.69
C GLU A 321 -29.26 -0.04 -5.33
N GLY A 322 -29.82 -0.38 -4.18
CA GLY A 322 -29.98 -1.77 -3.72
C GLY A 322 -29.21 -2.10 -2.44
N THR A 323 -28.83 -3.37 -2.30
CA THR A 323 -28.09 -3.89 -1.15
C THR A 323 -26.86 -4.64 -1.62
N SER A 324 -25.72 -4.28 -1.05
CA SER A 324 -24.40 -4.86 -1.31
C SER A 324 -23.94 -5.67 -0.12
N VAL A 325 -23.14 -6.69 -0.38
CA VAL A 325 -22.40 -7.45 0.63
C VAL A 325 -20.92 -7.31 0.35
N LEU A 326 -20.17 -6.84 1.35
CA LEU A 326 -18.71 -6.79 1.32
C LEU A 326 -18.14 -7.86 2.26
N GLU A 327 -17.32 -8.75 1.73
CA GLU A 327 -16.61 -9.78 2.50
C GLU A 327 -15.11 -9.48 2.53
N GLU A 328 -14.57 -9.30 3.74
CA GLU A 328 -13.16 -9.04 4.00
C GLU A 328 -12.47 -10.33 4.47
N LYS A 329 -11.66 -10.91 3.59
CA LYS A 329 -10.93 -12.17 3.81
C LYS A 329 -9.47 -11.99 4.20
N ILE A 330 -8.93 -10.77 4.12
CA ILE A 330 -7.50 -10.49 4.36
C ILE A 330 -7.28 -10.00 5.80
N PHE A 331 -8.15 -9.12 6.30
CA PHE A 331 -7.99 -8.48 7.61
C PHE A 331 -9.26 -8.54 8.47
N GLU A 332 -9.19 -9.30 9.56
CA GLU A 332 -10.33 -9.62 10.44
C GLU A 332 -11.13 -8.42 10.97
N ASN A 333 -10.49 -7.25 11.16
CA ASN A 333 -11.11 -6.08 11.78
C ASN A 333 -11.11 -4.84 10.86
N ARG A 334 -11.22 -5.01 9.55
CA ARG A 334 -11.13 -3.91 8.58
C ARG A 334 -12.48 -3.23 8.23
N PHE A 335 -13.39 -3.13 9.19
CA PHE A 335 -14.65 -2.38 9.07
C PHE A 335 -14.77 -1.22 10.07
N MET A 336 -13.65 -0.75 10.62
CA MET A 336 -13.62 0.34 11.63
C MET A 336 -14.14 1.70 11.11
N HIS A 337 -14.32 1.86 9.80
CA HIS A 337 -14.94 3.04 9.18
C HIS A 337 -16.47 2.96 9.10
N ALA A 338 -17.07 1.77 9.22
CA ALA A 338 -18.52 1.59 9.13
C ALA A 338 -19.28 2.37 10.22
N PRO A 339 -18.86 2.41 11.50
CA PRO A 339 -19.54 3.24 12.51
C PRO A 339 -19.52 4.73 12.17
N GLU A 340 -18.45 5.22 11.55
CA GLU A 340 -18.33 6.63 11.14
C GLU A 340 -19.24 6.94 9.93
N LEU A 341 -19.37 6.01 8.98
CA LEU A 341 -20.34 6.13 7.88
C LEU A 341 -21.80 6.05 8.38
N ILE A 342 -22.09 5.18 9.35
CA ILE A 342 -23.41 5.12 10.02
C ILE A 342 -23.73 6.45 10.70
N ARG A 343 -22.71 7.10 11.30
CA ARG A 343 -22.86 8.44 11.89
C ARG A 343 -23.17 9.52 10.86
N MET A 344 -22.79 9.31 9.60
CA MET A 344 -23.18 10.10 8.43
C MET A 344 -24.54 9.67 7.83
N GLY A 345 -25.26 8.74 8.45
CA GLY A 345 -26.58 8.28 8.02
C GLY A 345 -26.59 7.10 7.05
N ALA A 346 -25.46 6.39 6.89
CA ALA A 346 -25.44 5.14 6.12
C ALA A 346 -26.18 4.00 6.84
N ASP A 347 -26.74 3.07 6.07
CA ASP A 347 -27.39 1.84 6.56
C ASP A 347 -26.44 0.65 6.34
N ILE A 348 -25.71 0.28 7.40
CA ILE A 348 -24.64 -0.73 7.36
C ILE A 348 -24.79 -1.67 8.55
N GLU A 349 -24.80 -2.96 8.30
CA GLU A 349 -24.75 -4.02 9.31
C GLU A 349 -23.43 -4.80 9.17
N VAL A 350 -22.64 -4.87 10.24
CA VAL A 350 -21.35 -5.59 10.24
C VAL A 350 -21.47 -6.83 11.12
N HIS A 351 -21.15 -7.99 10.54
CA HIS A 351 -21.14 -9.29 11.21
C HIS A 351 -19.86 -10.05 10.86
N GLY A 352 -18.89 -10.04 11.78
CA GLY A 352 -17.60 -10.69 11.57
C GLY A 352 -16.83 -10.06 10.39
N GLY A 353 -16.40 -10.89 9.46
CA GLY A 353 -15.71 -10.47 8.22
C GLY A 353 -16.65 -10.00 7.10
N THR A 354 -17.94 -9.79 7.38
CA THR A 354 -18.92 -9.40 6.37
C THR A 354 -19.66 -8.13 6.77
N ALA A 355 -19.88 -7.23 5.80
CA ALA A 355 -20.72 -6.04 5.95
C ALA A 355 -21.82 -6.03 4.90
N THR A 356 -23.07 -5.89 5.34
CA THR A 356 -24.23 -5.64 4.48
C THR A 356 -24.46 -4.14 4.42
N VAL A 357 -24.42 -3.56 3.22
CA VAL A 357 -24.59 -2.12 2.99
C VAL A 357 -25.85 -1.92 2.16
N LYS A 358 -26.85 -1.26 2.74
CA LYS A 358 -28.06 -0.87 2.02
C LYS A 358 -27.92 0.59 1.61
N GLY A 359 -27.98 0.84 0.32
CA GLY A 359 -27.81 2.19 -0.19
C GLY A 359 -28.96 3.11 0.26
N VAL A 360 -28.59 4.29 0.75
CA VAL A 360 -29.50 5.38 1.13
C VAL A 360 -29.52 6.46 0.05
N ASP A 361 -30.52 7.33 0.06
CA ASP A 361 -30.62 8.40 -0.94
C ASP A 361 -29.52 9.45 -0.78
N HIS A 362 -29.25 9.84 0.47
CA HIS A 362 -28.26 10.86 0.80
C HIS A 362 -27.57 10.55 2.13
N LEU A 363 -26.27 10.85 2.20
CA LEU A 363 -25.53 10.94 3.46
C LEU A 363 -25.65 12.36 4.04
N LYS A 364 -25.37 12.50 5.33
CA LYS A 364 -25.37 13.78 6.05
C LYS A 364 -23.98 14.07 6.59
N GLY A 365 -23.54 15.32 6.43
CA GLY A 365 -22.28 15.79 6.97
C GLY A 365 -22.25 15.69 8.49
N ALA A 366 -21.12 15.20 9.02
CA ALA A 366 -20.94 14.99 10.45
C ALA A 366 -19.44 15.03 10.84
N PRO A 367 -19.09 15.29 12.11
CA PRO A 367 -17.69 15.30 12.57
C PRO A 367 -17.13 13.89 12.82
N VAL A 368 -16.45 13.27 11.84
CA VAL A 368 -15.94 11.88 11.87
C VAL A 368 -14.49 11.79 12.34
N MET A 369 -14.06 10.60 12.74
CA MET A 369 -12.66 10.32 13.10
C MET A 369 -12.04 9.25 12.20
N ALA A 370 -10.88 9.56 11.60
CA ALA A 370 -10.08 8.54 10.93
C ALA A 370 -9.54 7.51 11.93
N THR A 371 -9.71 6.24 11.60
CA THR A 371 -9.24 5.08 12.41
C THR A 371 -8.01 4.41 11.80
N ASP A 372 -7.88 4.47 10.47
CA ASP A 372 -6.71 4.01 9.72
C ASP A 372 -6.55 4.80 8.41
N LEU A 373 -5.49 4.49 7.67
CA LEU A 373 -5.13 5.16 6.43
C LEU A 373 -6.25 5.13 5.38
N ARG A 374 -6.83 3.96 5.08
CA ARG A 374 -7.83 3.83 4.00
C ARG A 374 -9.22 4.23 4.47
N ALA A 375 -9.53 4.02 5.75
CA ALA A 375 -10.70 4.59 6.39
C ALA A 375 -10.73 6.13 6.29
N SER A 376 -9.58 6.78 6.45
CA SER A 376 -9.54 8.25 6.45
C SER A 376 -9.99 8.85 5.11
N VAL A 377 -9.52 8.30 3.98
CA VAL A 377 -9.92 8.79 2.66
C VAL A 377 -11.33 8.36 2.29
N SER A 378 -11.82 7.20 2.75
CA SER A 378 -13.20 6.79 2.46
C SER A 378 -14.22 7.74 3.08
N LEU A 379 -13.93 8.27 4.28
CA LEU A 379 -14.76 9.27 4.94
C LEU A 379 -14.73 10.62 4.22
N ILE A 380 -13.59 11.01 3.64
CA ILE A 380 -13.48 12.19 2.77
C ILE A 380 -14.35 12.01 1.52
N LEU A 381 -14.24 10.85 0.85
CA LEU A 381 -15.05 10.51 -0.32
C LEU A 381 -16.56 10.55 0.00
N ALA A 382 -16.97 9.93 1.11
CA ALA A 382 -18.35 9.98 1.58
C ALA A 382 -18.82 11.42 1.85
N GLY A 383 -17.95 12.24 2.45
CA GLY A 383 -18.22 13.65 2.74
C GLY A 383 -18.46 14.51 1.49
N MET A 384 -17.84 14.16 0.36
CA MET A 384 -18.08 14.86 -0.91
C MET A 384 -19.46 14.61 -1.50
N ALA A 385 -20.14 13.52 -1.12
CA ALA A 385 -21.55 13.24 -1.50
C ALA A 385 -22.56 13.53 -0.39
N ALA A 386 -22.11 13.96 0.79
CA ALA A 386 -22.98 14.21 1.92
C ALA A 386 -23.61 15.61 1.89
N GLU A 387 -24.84 15.73 2.38
CA GLU A 387 -25.50 17.01 2.59
C GLU A 387 -24.92 17.72 3.81
N GLY A 388 -24.45 18.95 3.62
CA GLY A 388 -23.85 19.76 4.68
C GLY A 388 -22.34 19.57 4.80
N GLU A 389 -21.82 19.80 6.00
CA GLU A 389 -20.38 19.82 6.27
C GLU A 389 -19.92 18.55 6.99
N THR A 390 -18.88 17.91 6.45
CA THR A 390 -18.17 16.78 7.09
C THR A 390 -16.83 17.27 7.61
N VAL A 391 -16.52 16.97 8.86
CA VAL A 391 -15.22 17.30 9.48
C VAL A 391 -14.50 16.01 9.82
N VAL A 392 -13.42 15.71 9.10
CA VAL A 392 -12.61 14.51 9.29
C VAL A 392 -11.41 14.84 10.18
N SER A 393 -11.40 14.29 11.40
CA SER A 393 -10.32 14.45 12.37
C SER A 393 -9.29 13.32 12.27
N ARG A 394 -8.11 13.50 12.89
CA ARG A 394 -7.01 12.52 12.93
C ARG A 394 -6.40 12.23 11.55
N VAL A 395 -6.24 13.27 10.74
CA VAL A 395 -5.74 13.15 9.35
C VAL A 395 -4.27 12.73 9.25
N TYR A 396 -3.53 12.66 10.37
CA TYR A 396 -2.21 12.03 10.40
C TYR A 396 -2.25 10.56 9.94
N HIS A 397 -3.41 9.88 10.00
CA HIS A 397 -3.59 8.57 9.37
C HIS A 397 -3.58 8.65 7.84
N LEU A 398 -4.17 9.71 7.25
CA LEU A 398 -4.23 9.97 5.81
C LEU A 398 -2.84 10.27 5.25
N ASP A 399 -2.07 11.10 5.97
CA ASP A 399 -0.73 11.59 5.57
C ASP A 399 0.34 10.47 5.52
N ARG A 400 -0.03 9.24 5.89
CA ARG A 400 0.80 8.03 5.74
C ARG A 400 0.71 7.39 4.37
N GLY A 401 -0.31 7.73 3.57
CA GLY A 401 -0.58 7.01 2.33
C GLY A 401 -1.31 7.80 1.25
N TYR A 402 -1.65 9.06 1.48
CA TYR A 402 -2.13 9.96 0.45
C TYR A 402 -1.42 11.30 0.54
N GLU A 403 -1.13 11.86 -0.63
CA GLU A 403 -0.36 13.08 -0.74
C GLU A 403 -1.26 14.22 -1.20
N ARG A 404 -1.36 15.28 -0.37
CA ARG A 404 -2.07 16.53 -0.70
C ARG A 404 -3.46 16.29 -1.31
N VAL A 405 -4.26 15.47 -0.62
CA VAL A 405 -5.59 15.04 -1.09
C VAL A 405 -6.49 16.22 -1.40
N GLU A 406 -6.44 17.24 -0.54
CA GLU A 406 -7.16 18.50 -0.69
C GLU A 406 -6.77 19.23 -1.99
N GLU A 407 -5.48 19.33 -2.32
CA GLU A 407 -5.03 19.99 -3.53
C GLU A 407 -5.49 19.22 -4.78
N LYS A 408 -5.33 17.89 -4.77
CA LYS A 408 -5.72 17.03 -5.90
C LYS A 408 -7.23 17.06 -6.17
N LEU A 409 -8.04 16.95 -5.12
CA LEU A 409 -9.51 16.96 -5.26
C LEU A 409 -10.04 18.36 -5.58
N SER A 410 -9.52 19.41 -4.96
CA SER A 410 -9.91 20.79 -5.29
C SER A 410 -9.54 21.19 -6.71
N ALA A 411 -8.46 20.65 -7.28
CA ALA A 411 -8.13 20.84 -8.70
C ALA A 411 -9.21 20.28 -9.65
N CYS A 412 -10.04 19.34 -9.20
CA CYS A 412 -11.20 18.82 -9.93
C CYS A 412 -12.54 19.47 -9.52
N GLY A 413 -12.48 20.51 -8.67
CA GLY A 413 -13.64 21.28 -8.24
C GLY A 413 -14.23 20.87 -6.89
N ALA A 414 -13.59 20.00 -6.11
CA ALA A 414 -14.10 19.61 -4.80
C ALA A 414 -13.98 20.75 -3.78
N HIS A 415 -15.03 20.96 -2.98
CA HIS A 415 -15.00 21.87 -1.85
C HIS A 415 -14.44 21.14 -0.61
N ILE A 416 -13.11 21.13 -0.54
CA ILE A 416 -12.33 20.48 0.51
C ILE A 416 -11.23 21.43 1.00
N GLU A 417 -11.01 21.47 2.30
CA GLU A 417 -9.94 22.28 2.91
C GLU A 417 -9.29 21.52 4.07
N ARG A 418 -7.96 21.64 4.17
CA ARG A 418 -7.22 21.22 5.36
C ARG A 418 -7.08 22.44 6.27
N VAL A 419 -7.48 22.29 7.53
CA VAL A 419 -7.38 23.36 8.53
C VAL A 419 -6.60 22.89 9.77
N PRO A 420 -5.79 23.76 10.39
CA PRO A 420 -5.21 23.49 11.69
C PRO A 420 -6.31 23.33 12.74
N GLU A 421 -6.08 22.45 13.71
CA GLU A 421 -6.91 22.34 14.92
C GLU A 421 -6.39 23.20 16.05
#